data_AF-A0A8T9Q5V3-F1
#
_entry.id   AF-A0A8T9Q5V3-F1
#
_cell.length_a   1.000
_cell.length_b   1.000
_cell.length_c   1.000
_cell.angle_alpha   90.00
_cell.angle_beta   90.00
_cell.angle_gamma   90.00
#
_symmetry.space_group_name_H-M   'P 1'
#
loop_
_entity.id
_entity.type
_entity.pdbx_description
1 polymer ?
#
loop_
_entity_poly.entity_id
_entity_poly.type
_entity_poly.pdbx_seq_one_letter_code
_entity_poly.pdbx_strand_id
1 'polypeptide(L)'
;MLLFTGAGHFAFTKGMMLMLPDFVPARKAVVWLTGGLEIAAAIGLLVPSLRPTTGELLIWFFVLVLPANIHAARTWLNYETGTDDGYGPVYLWFRIPLQLFFIDWVWYFAVYLPDSDLL
;
A
#
# COMPACT_ATOMS: atom_id res chain seq x y z
N MET A 1 3.01 -4.83 8.93
CA MET A 1 2.17 -4.62 7.72
C MET A 1 3.02 -4.32 6.51
N LEU A 2 3.74 -3.19 6.45
CA LEU A 2 4.55 -2.80 5.26
C LEU A 2 5.55 -3.85 4.76
N LEU A 3 6.27 -4.53 5.66
CA LEU A 3 7.18 -5.60 5.25
C LEU A 3 6.44 -6.81 4.66
N PHE A 4 5.25 -7.11 5.18
CA PHE A 4 4.42 -8.22 4.70
C PHE A 4 3.82 -7.91 3.32
N THR A 5 3.23 -6.73 3.16
CA THR A 5 2.69 -6.28 1.86
C THR A 5 3.80 -6.07 0.83
N GLY A 6 4.94 -5.54 1.25
CA GLY A 6 6.13 -5.35 0.42
C GLY A 6 6.68 -6.68 -0.11
N ALA A 7 6.79 -7.70 0.75
CA ALA A 7 7.16 -9.05 0.33
C ALA A 7 6.14 -9.65 -0.66
N GLY A 8 4.85 -9.38 -0.46
CA GLY A 8 3.76 -9.80 -1.35
C GLY A 8 3.94 -9.35 -2.80
N HIS A 9 4.52 -8.16 -3.04
CA HIS A 9 4.79 -7.67 -4.40
C HIS A 9 5.76 -8.54 -5.20
N PHE A 10 6.70 -9.19 -4.52
CA PHE A 10 7.68 -10.09 -5.14
C PHE A 10 7.15 -11.52 -5.23
N ALA A 11 6.40 -11.98 -4.22
CA ALA A 11 5.80 -13.32 -4.20
C ALA A 11 4.65 -13.46 -5.21
N PHE A 12 3.79 -12.45 -5.32
CA PHE A 12 2.55 -12.48 -6.10
C PHE A 12 2.58 -11.48 -7.27
N THR A 13 3.76 -11.21 -7.84
CA THR A 13 3.95 -10.20 -8.88
C THR A 13 2.95 -10.35 -10.03
N LYS A 14 2.65 -11.58 -10.47
CA LYS A 14 1.71 -11.83 -11.58
C LYS A 14 0.31 -11.27 -11.29
N GLY A 15 -0.29 -11.62 -10.16
CA GLY A 15 -1.63 -11.13 -9.83
C GLY A 15 -1.62 -9.64 -9.49
N MET A 16 -0.59 -9.13 -8.81
CA MET A 16 -0.49 -7.70 -8.55
C MET A 16 -0.34 -6.84 -9.82
N MET A 17 0.32 -7.36 -10.87
CA MET A 17 0.32 -6.67 -12.17
C MET A 17 -1.07 -6.57 -12.79
N LEU A 18 -1.92 -7.58 -12.56
CA LEU A 18 -3.31 -7.57 -13.05
C LEU A 18 -4.20 -6.62 -12.26
N MET A 19 -3.80 -6.21 -11.04
CA MET A 19 -4.49 -5.15 -10.30
C MET A 19 -4.30 -3.77 -10.95
N LEU A 20 -3.28 -3.60 -11.79
CA LEU A 20 -3.03 -2.33 -12.48
C LEU A 20 -3.84 -2.26 -13.79
N PRO A 21 -4.60 -1.17 -14.01
CA PRO A 21 -5.37 -0.96 -15.23
C PRO A 21 -4.53 -1.03 -16.50
N ASP A 22 -5.20 -1.28 -17.64
CA ASP A 22 -4.47 -1.61 -18.86
C ASP A 22 -3.58 -0.51 -19.43
N PHE A 23 -3.90 0.74 -19.13
CA PHE A 23 -3.15 1.91 -19.58
C PHE A 23 -1.82 2.11 -18.83
N VAL A 24 -1.58 1.40 -17.72
CA VAL A 24 -0.35 1.54 -16.94
C VAL A 24 0.80 0.81 -17.66
N PRO A 25 1.82 1.54 -18.17
CA PRO A 25 2.96 0.90 -18.79
C PRO A 25 3.85 0.22 -17.74
N ALA A 26 4.62 -0.78 -18.16
CA ALA A 26 5.62 -1.45 -17.32
C ALA A 26 5.08 -1.90 -15.94
N ARG A 27 3.88 -2.50 -15.88
CA ARG A 27 3.19 -2.94 -14.65
C ARG A 27 4.10 -3.69 -13.67
N LYS A 28 4.98 -4.57 -14.18
CA LYS A 28 5.96 -5.30 -13.34
C LYS A 28 6.88 -4.36 -12.57
N ALA A 29 7.44 -3.36 -13.25
CA ALA A 29 8.34 -2.39 -12.65
C ALA A 29 7.60 -1.53 -11.62
N VAL A 30 6.35 -1.14 -11.90
CA VAL A 30 5.50 -0.42 -10.94
C VAL A 30 5.29 -1.26 -9.68
N VAL A 31 4.89 -2.52 -9.80
CA VAL A 31 4.68 -3.44 -8.67
C VAL A 31 5.97 -3.61 -7.85
N TRP A 32 7.12 -3.80 -8.50
CA TRP A 32 8.39 -3.93 -7.78
C TRP A 32 8.80 -2.63 -7.09
N LEU A 33 8.57 -1.48 -7.73
CA LEU A 33 8.82 -0.18 -7.15
C LEU A 33 7.95 0.05 -5.92
N THR A 34 6.64 -0.21 -5.99
CA THR A 34 5.74 -0.04 -4.84
C THR A 34 6.09 -0.97 -3.69
N GLY A 35 6.45 -2.23 -3.97
CA GLY A 35 6.94 -3.16 -2.94
C GLY A 35 8.25 -2.68 -2.28
N GLY A 36 9.18 -2.12 -3.07
CA GLY A 36 10.40 -1.50 -2.55
C GLY A 36 10.13 -0.27 -1.69
N LEU A 37 9.18 0.58 -2.10
CA LEU A 37 8.76 1.76 -1.34
C LEU A 37 8.16 1.38 0.01
N GLU A 38 7.37 0.30 0.10
CA GLU A 38 6.84 -0.18 1.38
C GLU A 38 7.94 -0.63 2.33
N ILE A 39 8.96 -1.34 1.83
CA ILE A 39 10.13 -1.75 2.64
C ILE A 39 10.93 -0.52 3.09
N ALA A 40 11.16 0.44 2.18
CA ALA A 40 11.86 1.67 2.50
C ALA A 40 11.10 2.51 3.54
N ALA A 41 9.76 2.60 3.43
CA ALA A 41 8.92 3.28 4.41
C ALA A 41 8.94 2.58 5.77
N ALA A 42 8.95 1.24 5.80
CA ALA A 42 9.09 0.48 7.04
C ALA A 42 10.40 0.82 7.78
N ILE A 43 11.50 0.97 7.05
CA ILE A 43 12.80 1.39 7.60
C ILE A 43 12.76 2.87 8.00
N GLY A 44 12.21 3.74 7.13
CA GLY A 44 12.15 5.19 7.35
C GLY A 44 11.36 5.58 8.61
N LEU A 45 10.29 4.86 8.93
CA LEU A 45 9.51 5.08 10.16
C LEU A 45 10.29 4.76 11.44
N LEU A 46 11.31 3.89 11.38
CA LEU A 46 12.16 3.54 12.51
C LEU A 46 13.22 4.61 12.80
N VAL A 47 13.58 5.43 11.82
CA VAL A 47 14.58 6.50 11.96
C VAL A 47 13.88 7.79 12.41
N PRO A 48 14.12 8.29 13.63
CA PRO A 48 13.36 9.43 14.18
C PRO A 48 13.38 10.68 13.28
N SER A 49 14.53 10.99 12.67
CA SER A 49 14.69 12.15 11.78
C SER A 49 13.96 12.03 10.44
N LEU A 50 13.64 10.81 9.99
CA LEU A 50 12.93 10.56 8.73
C LEU A 50 11.44 10.27 8.94
N ARG A 51 11.04 9.97 10.18
CA ARG A 51 9.69 9.52 10.53
C ARG A 51 8.57 10.44 10.04
N PRO A 52 8.57 11.77 10.27
CA PRO A 52 7.50 12.66 9.79
C PRO A 52 7.38 12.68 8.27
N THR A 53 8.50 12.86 7.57
CA THR A 53 8.52 12.84 6.10
C THR A 53 8.09 11.48 5.54
N THR A 54 8.52 10.38 6.16
CA THR A 54 8.12 9.02 5.76
C THR A 54 6.62 8.80 6.00
N GLY A 55 6.08 9.31 7.10
CA GLY A 55 4.66 9.24 7.42
C GLY A 55 3.79 9.95 6.39
N GLU A 56 4.14 11.19 6.02
CA GLU A 56 3.44 11.95 4.97
C GLU A 56 3.48 11.24 3.62
N LEU A 57 4.65 10.78 3.19
CA LEU A 57 4.80 10.03 1.93
C LEU A 57 4.01 8.73 1.94
N LEU A 58 3.94 8.05 3.08
CA LEU A 58 3.21 6.80 3.22
C LEU A 58 1.69 7.01 3.17
N ILE A 59 1.17 8.11 3.71
CA ILE A 59 -0.24 8.49 3.59
C ILE A 59 -0.60 8.71 2.12
N TRP A 60 0.21 9.50 1.40
CA TRP A 60 0.02 9.69 -0.04
C TRP A 60 0.10 8.38 -0.82
N PHE A 61 1.05 7.51 -0.46
CA PHE A 61 1.16 6.18 -1.05
C PHE A 61 -0.11 5.36 -0.87
N PHE A 62 -0.71 5.32 0.33
CA PHE A 62 -1.97 4.62 0.57
C PHE A 62 -3.11 5.15 -0.32
N VAL A 63 -3.23 6.46 -0.47
CA VAL A 63 -4.23 7.07 -1.35
C VAL A 63 -4.00 6.65 -2.81
N LEU A 64 -2.74 6.65 -3.26
CA LEU A 64 -2.37 6.33 -4.65
C LEU A 64 -2.53 4.84 -5.01
N VAL A 65 -2.47 3.92 -4.06
CA VAL A 65 -2.71 2.48 -4.32
C VAL A 65 -4.20 2.11 -4.32
N LEU A 66 -5.09 2.97 -3.82
CA LEU A 66 -6.53 2.70 -3.78
C LEU A 66 -7.14 2.41 -5.17
N PRO A 67 -6.81 3.15 -6.26
CA PRO A 67 -7.29 2.83 -7.60
C PRO A 67 -6.96 1.40 -8.06
N ALA A 68 -5.78 0.86 -7.71
CA ALA A 68 -5.42 -0.52 -8.05
C ALA A 68 -6.29 -1.54 -7.29
N ASN A 69 -6.59 -1.28 -6.02
CA ASN A 69 -7.50 -2.12 -5.24
C ASN A 69 -8.94 -2.06 -5.77
N ILE A 70 -9.39 -0.88 -6.20
CA ILE A 70 -10.71 -0.71 -6.84
C ILE A 70 -10.75 -1.48 -8.16
N HIS A 71 -9.69 -1.41 -8.98
CA HIS A 71 -9.62 -2.14 -10.24
C HIS A 71 -9.72 -3.65 -10.01
N ALA A 72 -8.89 -4.19 -9.10
CA ALA A 72 -8.92 -5.61 -8.73
C ALA A 72 -10.30 -6.07 -8.24
N ALA A 73 -10.97 -5.25 -7.43
CA ALA A 73 -12.31 -5.54 -6.95
C ALA A 73 -13.37 -5.55 -8.05
N ARG A 74 -13.23 -4.70 -9.08
CA ARG A 74 -14.16 -4.66 -10.22
C ARG A 74 -13.96 -5.84 -11.18
N THR A 75 -12.73 -6.32 -11.31
CA THR A 75 -12.38 -7.46 -12.16
C THR A 75 -12.50 -8.81 -11.45
N TRP A 76 -12.95 -8.82 -10.17
CA TRP A 76 -13.00 -10.03 -9.34
C TRP A 76 -11.65 -10.74 -9.25
N LEU A 77 -10.56 -9.98 -9.34
CA LEU A 77 -9.22 -10.52 -9.38
C LEU A 77 -8.78 -10.99 -7.99
N ASN A 78 -8.34 -12.25 -7.91
CA ASN A 78 -7.54 -12.76 -6.83
C ASN A 78 -6.05 -12.53 -7.17
N TYR A 79 -5.40 -11.62 -6.45
CA TYR A 79 -4.01 -11.26 -6.72
C TYR A 79 -3.00 -12.34 -6.31
N GLU A 80 -3.37 -13.30 -5.46
CA GLU A 80 -2.47 -14.37 -5.01
C GLU A 80 -2.35 -15.47 -6.08
N THR A 81 -3.48 -15.82 -6.71
CA THR A 81 -3.55 -16.83 -7.79
C THR A 81 -3.44 -16.23 -9.19
N GLY A 82 -3.80 -14.96 -9.35
CA GLY A 82 -3.89 -14.27 -10.64
C GLY A 82 -5.08 -14.71 -11.49
N THR A 83 -6.18 -15.13 -10.85
CA THR A 83 -7.43 -15.59 -11.47
C THR A 83 -8.61 -14.72 -11.06
N ASP A 84 -9.70 -14.76 -11.81
CA ASP A 84 -10.90 -13.90 -11.58
C ASP A 84 -11.91 -14.56 -10.61
N ASP A 85 -11.41 -15.16 -9.53
CA ASP A 85 -12.18 -15.84 -8.48
C ASP A 85 -12.07 -15.14 -7.11
N GLY A 86 -11.70 -13.86 -7.11
CA GLY A 86 -11.59 -13.01 -5.93
C GLY A 86 -12.94 -12.58 -5.37
N TYR A 87 -12.90 -11.84 -4.25
CA TYR A 87 -14.10 -11.44 -3.49
C TYR A 87 -14.89 -10.25 -4.07
N GLY A 88 -14.50 -9.75 -5.25
CA GLY A 88 -15.18 -8.64 -5.92
C GLY A 88 -15.26 -7.36 -5.08
N PRO A 89 -16.34 -6.55 -5.19
CA PRO A 89 -16.51 -5.32 -4.41
C PRO A 89 -16.58 -5.50 -2.89
N VAL A 90 -16.93 -6.69 -2.39
CA VAL A 90 -16.99 -6.98 -0.94
C VAL A 90 -15.62 -6.81 -0.29
N TYR A 91 -14.55 -7.12 -1.02
CA TYR A 91 -13.17 -6.87 -0.59
C TYR A 91 -12.93 -5.41 -0.17
N LEU A 92 -13.53 -4.44 -0.85
CA LEU A 92 -13.33 -3.01 -0.56
C LEU A 92 -13.91 -2.59 0.79
N TRP A 93 -14.97 -3.26 1.26
CA TRP A 93 -15.56 -3.00 2.58
C TRP A 93 -14.65 -3.35 3.73
N PHE A 94 -13.70 -4.27 3.53
CA PHE A 94 -12.63 -4.53 4.50
C PHE A 94 -11.42 -3.63 4.24
N ARG A 95 -11.02 -3.52 2.97
CA ARG A 95 -9.81 -2.81 2.55
C ARG A 95 -9.84 -1.32 2.91
N ILE A 96 -10.93 -0.61 2.59
CA ILE A 96 -11.02 0.84 2.74
C ILE A 96 -11.00 1.25 4.23
N PRO A 97 -11.81 0.65 5.13
CA PRO A 97 -11.75 0.99 6.55
C PRO A 97 -10.38 0.71 7.17
N LEU A 98 -9.76 -0.43 6.83
CA LEU A 98 -8.42 -0.75 7.30
C LEU A 98 -7.36 0.24 6.79
N GLN A 99 -7.49 0.67 5.54
CA GLN A 99 -6.59 1.67 4.95
C GLN A 99 -6.74 3.04 5.63
N LEU A 100 -7.98 3.48 5.93
CA LEU A 100 -8.22 4.71 6.68
C LEU A 100 -7.64 4.62 8.10
N PHE A 101 -7.83 3.49 8.77
CA PHE A 101 -7.21 3.24 10.07
C PHE A 101 -5.69 3.37 10.02
N PHE A 102 -5.03 2.81 9.00
CA PHE A 102 -3.57 2.96 8.86
C PHE A 102 -3.14 4.38 8.51
N ILE A 103 -3.92 5.12 7.72
CA ILE A 103 -3.66 6.54 7.44
C ILE A 103 -3.71 7.34 8.74
N ASP A 104 -4.77 7.18 9.53
CA ASP A 104 -4.96 7.90 10.80
C ASP A 104 -3.86 7.52 11.80
N TRP A 105 -3.49 6.24 11.87
CA TRP A 105 -2.42 5.74 12.74
C TRP A 105 -1.06 6.33 12.36
N VAL A 106 -0.71 6.31 11.08
CA VAL A 106 0.56 6.87 10.59
C VAL A 106 0.58 8.38 10.81
N TRP A 107 -0.51 9.08 10.51
CA TRP A 107 -0.60 10.52 10.76
C TRP A 107 -0.35 10.85 12.23
N TYR A 108 -1.03 10.15 13.15
CA TYR A 108 -0.92 10.44 14.57
C TYR A 108 0.49 10.16 15.12
N PHE A 109 1.03 8.97 14.89
CA PHE A 109 2.31 8.54 15.48
C PHE A 109 3.55 9.01 14.73
N ALA A 110 3.45 9.15 13.41
CA ALA A 110 4.61 9.50 12.59
C ALA A 110 4.67 10.99 12.24
N VAL A 111 3.55 11.71 12.21
CA VAL A 111 3.50 13.12 11.77
C VAL A 111 3.14 14.08 12.91
N TYR A 112 2.13 13.76 13.72
CA TYR A 112 1.65 14.66 14.78
C TYR A 112 2.47 14.57 16.09
N LEU A 113 2.72 13.36 16.59
CA LEU A 113 3.47 13.14 17.83
C LEU A 113 4.99 13.47 17.83
N PRO A 114 5.77 13.37 16.72
CA PRO A 114 7.22 13.57 16.76
C PRO A 114 7.67 14.91 17.35
N ASP A 115 6.88 15.97 17.15
CA ASP A 115 7.18 17.30 17.69
C ASP A 115 6.86 17.41 19.19
N SER A 116 5.98 16.56 19.71
CA SER A 116 5.59 16.53 21.13
C SER A 116 6.56 15.77 22.03
N ASP A 117 7.44 14.93 21.47
CA ASP A 117 8.52 14.22 22.20
C ASP A 117 9.78 15.10 22.37
N LEU A 118 9.80 16.30 21.78
CA LEU A 118 10.93 17.26 21.82
C LEU A 118 10.67 18.46 22.77
N LEU A 119 9.56 18.47 23.51
CA LEU A 119 9.18 19.48 24.52
C LEU A 119 9.09 18.86 25.91
#